data_AF-A0AAD9LV39-F1
#
_entry.id   AF-A0AAD9LV39-F1
#
_cell.length_a   1.000
_cell.length_b   1.000
_cell.length_c   1.000
_cell.angle_alpha   90.00
_cell.angle_beta   90.00
_cell.angle_gamma   90.00
#
_symmetry.space_group_name_H-M   'P 1'
#
loop_
_entity.id
_entity.type
_entity.pdbx_description
1 polymer ?
#
loop_
_entity_poly.entity_id
_entity_poly.type
_entity_poly.pdbx_seq_one_letter_code
_entity_poly.pdbx_strand_id
1 'polypeptide(L)'
;AAERRDLNACNSVATSLLPKITDGVPTPPADVAAYLALSATITDPCVNPTITGSIGSAYSTYASSYTSWRNDHLSDFRAVWQACSDVPGVADVILPTGTGQCSSLVAQITSAG
;
A
#
# COMPACT_ATOMS: atom_id res chain seq x y z
N ALA A 1 1.63 -25.03 -17.70
CA ALA A 1 0.16 -25.13 -17.54
C ALA A 1 -0.30 -24.72 -16.14
N ALA A 2 0.44 -25.07 -15.08
CA ALA A 2 0.24 -24.56 -13.72
C ALA A 2 0.32 -23.03 -13.66
N GLU A 3 1.42 -22.42 -14.14
CA GLU A 3 1.58 -20.95 -14.20
C GLU A 3 0.40 -20.20 -14.83
N ARG A 4 -0.25 -20.75 -15.87
CA ARG A 4 -1.44 -20.13 -16.49
C ARG A 4 -2.70 -20.26 -15.64
N ARG A 5 -2.85 -21.34 -14.86
CA ARG A 5 -3.96 -21.47 -13.89
C ARG A 5 -3.74 -20.54 -12.71
N ASP A 6 -2.52 -20.42 -12.23
CA ASP A 6 -2.16 -19.57 -11.08
C ASP A 6 -2.30 -18.08 -11.44
N LEU A 7 -1.89 -17.69 -12.66
CA LEU A 7 -2.17 -16.37 -13.24
C LEU A 7 -3.67 -16.05 -13.34
N ASN A 8 -4.50 -17.04 -13.64
CA ASN A 8 -5.94 -16.82 -13.81
C ASN A 8 -6.65 -16.69 -12.45
N ALA A 9 -6.23 -17.48 -11.45
CA ALA A 9 -6.69 -17.34 -10.07
C ALA A 9 -6.27 -16.00 -9.48
N CYS A 10 -5.01 -15.62 -9.65
CA CYS A 10 -4.49 -14.31 -9.27
C CYS A 10 -5.27 -13.16 -9.94
N ASN A 11 -5.43 -13.19 -11.27
CA ASN A 11 -6.18 -12.14 -11.97
C ASN A 11 -7.63 -12.04 -11.51
N SER A 12 -8.28 -13.16 -11.18
CA SER A 12 -9.65 -13.15 -10.66
C SER A 12 -9.74 -12.45 -9.30
N VAL A 13 -8.81 -12.74 -8.39
CA VAL A 13 -8.75 -12.11 -7.07
C VAL A 13 -8.37 -10.63 -7.19
N ALA A 14 -7.33 -10.33 -7.98
CA ALA A 14 -6.90 -8.97 -8.25
C ALA A 14 -8.04 -8.14 -8.88
N THR A 15 -8.74 -8.63 -9.90
CA THR A 15 -9.85 -7.88 -10.52
C THR A 15 -11.01 -7.64 -9.55
N SER A 16 -11.21 -8.53 -8.57
CA SER A 16 -12.27 -8.36 -7.56
C SER A 16 -11.87 -7.43 -6.40
N LEU A 17 -10.58 -7.38 -6.05
CA LEU A 17 -10.08 -6.68 -4.87
C LEU A 17 -9.37 -5.36 -5.20
N LEU A 18 -8.68 -5.26 -6.34
CA LEU A 18 -8.08 -4.02 -6.83
C LEU A 18 -9.09 -2.86 -6.83
N PRO A 19 -10.30 -2.96 -7.40
CA PRO A 19 -11.25 -1.85 -7.33
C PRO A 19 -11.61 -1.49 -5.89
N LYS A 20 -11.75 -2.45 -4.98
CA LYS A 20 -12.04 -2.18 -3.55
C LYS A 20 -10.89 -1.47 -2.85
N ILE A 21 -9.67 -1.89 -3.14
CA ILE A 21 -8.46 -1.28 -2.61
C ILE A 21 -8.33 0.14 -3.19
N THR A 22 -8.43 0.32 -4.50
CA THR A 22 -8.30 1.65 -5.11
C THR A 22 -9.46 2.60 -4.79
N ASP A 23 -10.62 2.06 -4.46
CA ASP A 23 -11.78 2.85 -4.03
C ASP A 23 -11.55 3.41 -2.64
N GLY A 24 -11.75 4.72 -2.49
CA GLY A 24 -11.58 5.40 -1.21
C GLY A 24 -10.12 5.58 -0.75
N VAL A 25 -9.12 5.29 -1.59
CA VAL A 25 -7.72 5.59 -1.24
C VAL A 25 -7.58 7.09 -0.94
N PRO A 26 -7.14 7.47 0.27
CA PRO A 26 -6.96 8.87 0.61
C PRO A 26 -5.93 9.48 -0.34
N THR A 27 -6.33 10.54 -1.04
CA THR A 27 -5.41 11.28 -1.90
C THR A 27 -4.77 12.39 -1.08
N PRO A 28 -3.43 12.53 -1.08
CA PRO A 28 -2.78 13.61 -0.36
C PRO A 28 -3.21 14.96 -0.94
N PRO A 29 -3.46 15.99 -0.10
CA PRO A 29 -3.65 17.35 -0.56
C PRO A 29 -2.46 17.81 -1.43
N ALA A 30 -2.70 18.68 -2.41
CA ALA A 30 -1.66 19.13 -3.34
C ALA A 30 -0.42 19.72 -2.63
N ASP A 31 -0.62 20.49 -1.56
CA ASP A 31 0.47 21.06 -0.76
C ASP A 31 1.28 19.97 -0.01
N VAL A 32 0.60 18.93 0.47
CA VAL A 32 1.24 17.78 1.12
C VAL A 32 2.02 16.97 0.09
N ALA A 33 1.44 16.70 -1.08
CA ALA A 33 2.10 15.98 -2.16
C ALA A 33 3.35 16.73 -2.66
N ALA A 34 3.25 18.05 -2.85
CA ALA A 34 4.38 18.89 -3.22
C ALA A 34 5.48 18.90 -2.15
N TYR A 35 5.10 18.97 -0.86
CA TYR A 35 6.06 18.91 0.24
C TYR A 35 6.75 17.54 0.32
N LEU A 36 6.00 16.44 0.18
CA LEU A 36 6.57 15.10 0.16
C LEU A 36 7.56 14.91 -0.99
N ALA A 37 7.25 15.46 -2.17
CA ALA A 37 8.12 15.37 -3.36
C ALA A 37 9.40 16.22 -3.23
N LEU A 38 9.35 17.35 -2.53
CA LEU A 38 10.44 18.33 -2.48
C LEU A 38 11.28 18.28 -1.21
N SER A 39 10.71 17.82 -0.09
CA SER A 39 11.25 18.12 1.24
C SER A 39 11.15 16.99 2.26
N ALA A 40 10.36 15.94 2.00
CA ALA A 40 10.26 14.85 2.95
C ALA A 40 11.45 13.90 2.85
N THR A 41 12.36 14.02 3.82
CA THR A 41 13.33 12.95 4.09
C THR A 41 12.59 11.84 4.86
N ILE A 42 12.05 10.87 4.13
CA ILE A 42 11.51 9.66 4.75
C ILE A 42 12.69 8.80 5.21
N THR A 43 13.09 8.97 6.47
CA THR A 43 14.15 8.17 7.11
C THR A 43 13.68 6.78 7.50
N ASP A 44 12.40 6.64 7.86
CA ASP A 44 11.77 5.37 8.14
C ASP A 44 10.38 5.33 7.46
N PRO A 45 10.16 4.44 6.48
CA PRO A 45 8.88 4.33 5.80
C PRO A 45 7.77 3.69 6.67
N CYS A 46 8.13 3.11 7.83
CA CYS A 46 7.19 2.64 8.83
C CYS A 46 6.72 3.70 9.81
N VAL A 47 7.49 4.77 9.98
CA VAL A 47 7.15 5.84 10.91
C VAL A 47 6.61 7.01 10.10
N ASN A 48 5.43 7.46 10.48
CA ASN A 48 4.83 8.62 9.84
C ASN A 48 5.73 9.84 10.14
N PRO A 49 6.36 10.49 9.15
CA PRO A 49 7.23 11.64 9.40
C PRO A 49 6.45 12.75 10.11
N THR A 50 7.02 13.28 11.18
CA THR A 50 6.46 14.45 11.86
C THR A 50 6.74 15.68 11.01
N ILE A 51 5.81 16.02 10.13
CA ILE A 51 5.87 17.28 9.38
C ILE A 51 5.49 18.41 10.33
N THR A 52 6.40 19.36 10.53
CA THR A 52 6.17 20.56 11.35
C THR A 52 5.68 21.73 10.48
N GLY A 53 4.96 22.67 11.09
CA GLY A 53 4.42 23.85 10.40
C GLY A 53 3.00 23.67 9.85
N SER A 54 2.56 24.60 9.00
CA SER A 54 1.17 24.70 8.49
C SER A 54 0.71 23.46 7.71
N ILE A 55 1.65 22.76 7.06
CA ILE A 55 1.39 21.52 6.31
C ILE A 55 1.24 20.31 7.25
N GLY A 56 1.78 20.38 8.47
CA GLY A 56 1.77 19.28 9.43
C GLY A 56 0.37 18.80 9.81
N SER A 57 -0.58 19.71 9.95
CA SER A 57 -1.98 19.36 10.22
C SER A 57 -2.63 18.65 9.04
N ALA A 58 -2.43 19.15 7.81
CA ALA A 58 -2.95 18.53 6.60
C ALA A 58 -2.34 17.15 6.35
N TYR A 59 -1.04 17.00 6.60
CA TYR A 59 -0.34 15.73 6.55
C TYR A 59 -0.85 14.75 7.61
N SER A 60 -1.01 15.21 8.86
CA SER A 60 -1.50 14.37 9.95
C SER A 60 -2.90 13.83 9.64
N THR A 61 -3.81 14.67 9.15
CA THR A 61 -5.14 14.24 8.71
C THR A 61 -5.05 13.22 7.58
N TYR A 62 -4.28 13.53 6.52
CA TYR A 62 -4.07 12.60 5.41
C TYR A 62 -3.51 11.25 5.88
N ALA A 63 -2.47 11.27 6.73
CA ALA A 63 -1.81 10.07 7.20
C ALA A 63 -2.70 9.23 8.13
N SER A 64 -3.54 9.86 8.96
CA SER A 64 -4.55 9.16 9.76
C SER A 64 -5.61 8.51 8.87
N SER A 65 -6.11 9.21 7.86
CA SER A 65 -7.04 8.64 6.87
C SER A 65 -6.40 7.49 6.11
N TYR A 66 -5.17 7.66 5.62
CA TYR A 66 -4.42 6.65 4.89
C TYR A 66 -4.14 5.41 5.75
N THR A 67 -3.76 5.61 7.02
CA THR A 67 -3.54 4.51 7.96
C THR A 67 -4.83 3.74 8.23
N SER A 68 -5.96 4.44 8.40
CA SER A 68 -7.27 3.79 8.61
C SER A 68 -7.70 2.98 7.39
N TRP A 69 -7.72 3.61 6.21
CA TRP A 69 -8.01 2.92 4.94
C TRP A 69 -7.10 1.70 4.75
N ARG A 70 -5.80 1.85 5.00
CA ARG A 70 -4.83 0.75 4.86
C ARG A 70 -5.12 -0.41 5.81
N ASN A 71 -5.53 -0.12 7.04
CA ASN A 71 -5.88 -1.15 8.01
C ASN A 71 -7.16 -1.89 7.60
N ASP A 72 -8.16 -1.17 7.08
CA ASP A 72 -9.41 -1.77 6.60
C ASP A 72 -9.17 -2.68 5.39
N HIS A 73 -8.28 -2.26 4.47
CA HIS A 73 -7.94 -3.02 3.27
C HIS A 73 -6.77 -4.00 3.44
N LEU A 74 -6.17 -4.09 4.63
CA LEU A 74 -5.04 -5.00 4.90
C LEU A 74 -5.41 -6.46 4.59
N SER A 75 -6.65 -6.84 4.90
CA SER A 75 -7.18 -8.17 4.61
C SER A 75 -7.33 -8.45 3.10
N ASP A 76 -7.75 -7.44 2.32
CA ASP A 76 -7.82 -7.52 0.87
C ASP A 76 -6.42 -7.67 0.28
N PHE A 77 -5.46 -6.83 0.71
CA PHE A 77 -4.06 -6.94 0.28
C PHE A 77 -3.46 -8.33 0.57
N ARG A 78 -3.75 -8.91 1.74
CA ARG A 78 -3.35 -10.28 2.08
C ARG A 78 -3.98 -11.32 1.15
N ALA A 79 -5.28 -11.19 0.86
CA ALA A 79 -5.97 -12.12 -0.02
C ALA A 79 -5.40 -12.09 -1.44
N VAL A 80 -5.09 -10.89 -1.94
CA VAL A 80 -4.39 -10.73 -3.22
C VAL A 80 -2.98 -11.33 -3.16
N TRP A 81 -2.22 -11.06 -2.09
CA TRP A 81 -0.88 -11.63 -1.91
C TRP A 81 -0.90 -13.16 -1.93
N GLN A 82 -1.77 -13.80 -1.14
CA GLN A 82 -1.89 -15.26 -1.09
C GLN A 82 -2.31 -15.87 -2.45
N ALA A 83 -3.09 -15.15 -3.24
CA ALA A 83 -3.52 -15.62 -4.56
C ALA A 83 -2.49 -15.36 -5.68
N CYS A 84 -1.57 -14.42 -5.48
CA CYS A 84 -0.70 -13.88 -6.51
C CYS A 84 0.80 -13.94 -6.21
N SER A 85 1.22 -14.32 -5.00
CA SER A 85 2.64 -14.39 -4.61
C SER A 85 3.43 -15.37 -5.46
N ASP A 86 2.76 -16.42 -5.96
CA ASP A 86 3.33 -17.44 -6.83
C ASP A 86 3.42 -16.98 -8.30
N VAL A 87 2.82 -15.82 -8.63
CA VAL A 87 2.87 -15.25 -9.98
C VAL A 87 4.08 -14.31 -10.11
N PRO A 88 5.03 -14.62 -11.02
CA PRO A 88 6.20 -13.78 -11.22
C PRO A 88 5.83 -12.33 -11.58
N GLY A 89 6.40 -11.36 -10.87
CA GLY A 89 6.20 -9.93 -11.10
C GLY A 89 4.94 -9.33 -10.48
N VAL A 90 3.96 -10.15 -10.08
CA VAL A 90 2.75 -9.62 -9.41
C VAL A 90 3.05 -9.23 -7.97
N ALA A 91 3.92 -10.00 -7.29
CA ALA A 91 4.43 -9.64 -5.98
C ALA A 91 5.00 -8.21 -5.92
N ASP A 92 5.70 -7.77 -6.98
CA ASP A 92 6.32 -6.45 -7.06
C ASP A 92 5.35 -5.31 -7.40
N VAL A 93 4.21 -5.64 -8.02
CA VAL A 93 3.18 -4.65 -8.42
C VAL A 93 2.12 -4.48 -7.33
N ILE A 94 1.79 -5.56 -6.62
CA ILE A 94 0.71 -5.59 -5.63
C ILE A 94 1.22 -5.23 -4.25
N LEU A 95 2.42 -5.69 -3.90
CA LEU A 95 3.05 -5.13 -2.73
C LEU A 95 3.64 -3.79 -3.12
N PRO A 96 3.48 -2.77 -2.27
CA PRO A 96 4.43 -1.69 -2.24
C PRO A 96 5.73 -2.26 -1.66
N THR A 97 6.46 -3.12 -2.38
CA THR A 97 7.78 -3.69 -2.01
C THR A 97 8.94 -2.82 -2.47
N GLY A 98 8.66 -1.66 -3.07
CA GLY A 98 9.68 -0.67 -3.41
C GLY A 98 10.54 -0.29 -2.19
N THR A 99 11.79 0.11 -2.43
CA THR A 99 12.85 0.41 -1.47
C THR A 99 12.59 1.62 -0.53
N GLY A 100 11.34 1.97 -0.28
CA GLY A 100 10.91 3.04 0.62
C GLY A 100 9.60 2.71 1.32
N GLN A 101 9.37 1.43 1.62
CA GLN A 101 8.11 0.94 2.19
C GLN A 101 8.33 0.23 3.50
N CYS A 102 7.31 0.27 4.35
CA CYS A 102 7.41 -0.20 5.71
C CYS A 102 7.58 -1.72 5.78
N SER A 103 8.71 -2.20 6.29
CA SER A 103 8.99 -3.63 6.43
C SER A 103 7.98 -4.36 7.32
N SER A 104 7.44 -3.71 8.35
CA SER A 104 6.39 -4.30 9.19
C SER A 104 5.04 -4.37 8.49
N LEU A 105 4.76 -3.48 7.54
CA LEU A 105 3.57 -3.54 6.69
C LEU A 105 3.71 -4.65 5.66
N VAL A 106 4.88 -4.76 5.02
CA VAL A 106 5.19 -5.87 4.11
C VAL A 106 5.02 -7.18 4.86
N ALA A 107 5.64 -7.34 6.03
CA ALA A 107 5.47 -8.53 6.85
C ALA A 107 4.00 -8.79 7.23
N GLN A 108 3.20 -7.76 7.49
CA GLN A 108 1.78 -7.93 7.75
C GLN A 108 1.02 -8.45 6.54
N ILE A 109 1.33 -7.98 5.33
CA ILE A 109 0.66 -8.44 4.10
C ILE A 109 1.16 -9.84 3.71
N THR A 110 2.45 -10.10 3.89
CA THR A 110 3.09 -11.35 3.48
C THR A 110 3.05 -12.45 4.53
N SER A 111 2.71 -12.15 5.79
CA SER A 111 2.56 -13.19 6.81
C SER A 111 1.46 -14.14 6.35
N ALA A 112 1.85 -15.36 6.01
CA ALA A 112 0.92 -16.46 5.87
C ALA A 112 0.21 -16.63 7.22
N GLY A 113 -1.12 -16.49 7.21
CA GLY A 113 -1.95 -16.94 8.31
C GLY A 113 -1.90 -18.46 8.41
#